data_AF-A0A7C6KAW7-F1
#
_entry.id   AF-A0A7C6KAW7-F1
#
_cell.length_a   1.000
_cell.length_b   1.000
_cell.length_c   1.000
_cell.angle_alpha   90.00
_cell.angle_beta   90.00
_cell.angle_gamma   90.00
#
_symmetry.space_group_name_H-M   'P 1'
#
loop_
_entity.id
_entity.type
_entity.pdbx_description
1 polymer ?
#
loop_
_entity_poly.entity_id
_entity_poly.type
_entity_poly.pdbx_seq_one_letter_code
_entity_poly.pdbx_strand_id
1 'polypeptide(L)'
;GKHPVESVQMMYKIAVETENSADYMEATRTDLIYKDVSTTNAISRATCTTAKDLGASAIITATSSGYTSKAISKFKPSAPIIAATTSPKVTRKLSLVWGVYPVLSRESNTTDEVVDASIDSALERGYVEEGDLVVMTAGIPVGVTGTTNLIKVHTVGKVLAKGVGIGKGSVSGTVCIGSSSEELKGKFKEGDILVSQFTDKYMVEYMEKAAAIVVEQGGLTSHAAIVGLNYHKPTVVGVKDAISVLEDGETITVDATGGRIYKGEARVL
;
A
#
# COMPACT_ATOMS: atom_id res chain seq x y z
N GLY A 1 -30.79 29.85 6.49
CA GLY A 1 -30.76 31.06 5.65
C GLY A 1 -31.29 30.73 4.26
N LYS A 2 -31.24 31.69 3.31
CA LYS A 2 -31.76 31.50 1.95
C LYS A 2 -30.93 30.57 1.05
N HIS A 3 -29.63 30.43 1.33
CA HIS A 3 -28.67 29.65 0.52
C HIS A 3 -27.88 28.62 1.35
N PRO A 4 -28.53 27.66 2.01
CA PRO A 4 -27.85 26.76 2.94
C PRO A 4 -26.84 25.82 2.25
N VAL A 5 -27.16 25.33 1.04
CA VAL A 5 -26.30 24.38 0.32
C VAL A 5 -25.09 25.10 -0.27
N GLU A 6 -25.32 26.24 -0.92
CA GLU A 6 -24.28 27.07 -1.54
C GLU A 6 -23.32 27.62 -0.49
N SER A 7 -23.81 27.91 0.72
CA SER A 7 -22.93 28.32 1.83
C SER A 7 -21.93 27.22 2.18
N VAL A 8 -22.38 25.96 2.28
CA VAL A 8 -21.51 24.82 2.60
C VAL A 8 -20.57 24.51 1.43
N GLN A 9 -21.05 24.59 0.18
CA GLN A 9 -20.22 24.42 -1.00
C GLN A 9 -19.11 25.47 -1.08
N MET A 10 -19.43 26.74 -0.81
CA MET A 10 -18.44 27.81 -0.79
C MET A 10 -17.44 27.62 0.36
N MET A 11 -17.91 27.24 1.54
CA MET A 11 -17.04 26.90 2.68
C MET A 11 -16.05 25.78 2.32
N TYR A 12 -16.52 24.71 1.67
CA TYR A 12 -15.67 23.63 1.18
C TYR A 12 -14.62 24.14 0.17
N LYS A 13 -15.04 24.92 -0.83
CA LYS A 13 -14.14 25.48 -1.84
C LYS A 13 -13.05 26.36 -1.23
N ILE A 14 -13.41 27.23 -0.29
CA ILE A 14 -12.45 28.11 0.40
C ILE A 14 -11.44 27.26 1.19
N ALA A 15 -11.91 26.24 1.92
CA ALA A 15 -11.02 25.36 2.67
C ALA A 15 -10.01 24.65 1.76
N VAL A 16 -10.47 24.01 0.69
CA VAL A 16 -9.61 23.28 -0.26
C VAL A 16 -8.60 24.22 -0.93
N GLU A 17 -9.04 25.40 -1.39
CA GLU A 17 -8.15 26.36 -2.03
C GLU A 17 -7.08 26.89 -1.07
N THR A 18 -7.47 27.16 0.18
CA THR A 18 -6.54 27.63 1.21
C THR A 18 -5.53 26.55 1.58
N GLU A 19 -5.97 25.30 1.75
CA GLU A 19 -5.10 24.18 2.12
C GLU A 19 -4.07 23.83 1.02
N ASN A 20 -4.38 24.13 -0.25
CA ASN A 20 -3.46 23.98 -1.38
C ASN A 20 -2.49 25.15 -1.57
N SER A 21 -2.64 26.24 -0.83
CA SER A 21 -1.78 27.43 -0.97
C SER A 21 -0.37 27.19 -0.38
N ALA A 22 0.64 27.84 -0.99
CA ALA A 22 2.02 27.77 -0.53
C ALA A 22 2.17 28.28 0.92
N ASP A 23 1.49 29.38 1.25
CA ASP A 23 1.49 30.00 2.58
C ASP A 23 1.00 29.03 3.65
N TYR A 24 -0.08 28.28 3.37
CA TYR A 24 -0.60 27.28 4.30
C TYR A 24 0.37 26.11 4.49
N MET A 25 0.96 25.62 3.39
CA MET A 25 1.96 24.56 3.45
C MET A 25 3.22 25.00 4.22
N GLU A 26 3.64 26.26 4.11
CA GLU A 26 4.76 26.80 4.87
C GLU A 26 4.42 26.98 6.36
N ALA A 27 3.24 27.50 6.67
CA ALA A 27 2.76 27.66 8.03
C ALA A 27 2.61 26.32 8.78
N THR A 28 2.25 25.25 8.06
CA THR A 28 2.15 23.89 8.61
C THR A 28 3.50 23.16 8.68
N ARG A 29 4.47 23.53 7.83
CA ARG A 29 5.85 23.03 7.84
C ARG A 29 6.72 23.63 8.94
N THR A 30 6.39 24.84 9.40
CA THR A 30 7.13 25.48 10.48
C THR A 30 7.06 24.57 11.69
N ASP A 31 8.16 23.86 11.95
CA ASP A 31 8.25 22.82 12.97
C ASP A 31 7.60 23.33 14.23
N LEU A 32 6.40 22.81 14.52
CA LEU A 32 5.81 22.99 15.82
C LEU A 32 6.75 22.22 16.75
N ILE A 33 7.72 22.92 17.33
CA ILE A 33 8.63 22.43 18.37
C ILE A 33 7.75 22.08 19.56
N TYR A 34 7.12 20.91 19.48
CA TYR A 34 6.23 20.41 20.50
C TYR A 34 7.09 19.86 21.63
N LYS A 35 7.17 20.65 22.71
CA LYS A 35 7.93 20.34 23.92
C LYS A 35 7.44 19.09 24.68
N ASP A 36 6.24 18.58 24.36
CA ASP A 36 5.71 17.35 24.95
C ASP A 36 6.34 16.10 24.31
N VAL A 37 7.41 15.63 24.94
CA VAL A 37 8.04 14.35 24.60
C VAL A 37 7.18 13.23 25.17
N SER A 38 6.47 12.52 24.30
CA SER A 38 5.76 11.28 24.64
C SER A 38 5.95 10.25 23.52
N THR A 39 5.82 8.96 23.85
CA THR A 39 5.88 7.88 22.85
C THR A 39 4.87 8.13 21.73
N THR A 40 3.64 8.51 22.07
CA THR A 40 2.60 8.83 21.10
C THR A 40 3.00 9.95 20.15
N ASN A 41 3.59 11.05 20.64
CA ASN A 41 4.03 12.16 19.78
C ASN A 41 5.24 11.78 18.93
N ALA A 42 6.18 10.99 19.48
CA ALA A 42 7.34 10.51 18.74
C ALA A 42 6.91 9.60 17.58
N ILE A 43 6.02 8.64 17.85
CA ILE A 43 5.43 7.76 16.84
C ILE A 43 4.61 8.56 15.84
N SER A 44 3.78 9.51 16.30
CA SER A 44 2.95 10.31 15.40
C SER A 44 3.77 11.15 14.43
N ARG A 45 4.87 11.77 14.92
CA ARG A 45 5.80 12.50 14.06
C ARG A 45 6.48 11.56 13.07
N ALA A 46 7.00 10.43 13.53
CA ALA A 46 7.62 9.44 12.67
C ALA A 46 6.65 8.93 11.59
N THR A 47 5.38 8.65 11.94
CA THR A 47 4.34 8.27 10.98
C THR A 47 4.13 9.34 9.91
N CYS A 48 4.05 10.62 10.28
CA CYS A 48 3.87 11.71 9.31
C CYS A 48 5.10 11.87 8.40
N THR A 49 6.30 11.78 8.97
CA THR A 49 7.56 11.82 8.20
C THR A 49 7.63 10.64 7.22
N THR A 50 7.39 9.41 7.69
CA THR A 50 7.40 8.22 6.84
C THR A 50 6.35 8.31 5.74
N ALA A 51 5.13 8.75 6.04
CA ALA A 51 4.08 8.92 5.03
C ALA A 51 4.48 9.92 3.94
N LYS A 52 5.14 11.02 4.34
CA LYS A 52 5.65 12.02 3.40
C LYS A 52 6.80 11.48 2.55
N ASP A 53 7.81 10.88 3.19
CA ASP A 53 9.02 10.39 2.53
C ASP A 53 8.72 9.28 1.52
N LEU A 54 7.74 8.43 1.83
CA LEU A 54 7.32 7.33 0.96
C LEU A 54 6.20 7.70 -0.02
N GLY A 55 5.70 8.94 0.02
CA GLY A 55 4.57 9.37 -0.81
C GLY A 55 3.33 8.50 -0.61
N ALA A 56 3.05 8.13 0.66
CA ALA A 56 1.94 7.27 1.00
C ALA A 56 0.59 7.93 0.68
N SER A 57 -0.33 7.15 0.11
CA SER A 57 -1.67 7.60 -0.29
C SER A 57 -2.54 7.97 0.93
N ALA A 58 -2.32 7.31 2.07
CA ALA A 58 -3.01 7.63 3.32
C ALA A 58 -2.23 7.20 4.57
N ILE A 59 -2.59 7.80 5.71
CA ILE A 59 -2.22 7.34 7.04
C ILE A 59 -3.43 6.65 7.68
N ILE A 60 -3.34 5.35 7.96
CA ILE A 60 -4.44 4.62 8.62
C ILE A 60 -4.17 4.52 10.12
N THR A 61 -5.11 4.96 10.95
CA THR A 61 -5.01 4.85 12.40
C THR A 61 -6.05 3.88 12.94
N ALA A 62 -5.63 2.81 13.61
CA ALA A 62 -6.54 1.96 14.38
C ALA A 62 -6.72 2.56 15.79
N THR A 63 -7.96 2.92 16.16
CA THR A 63 -8.21 3.66 17.40
C THR A 63 -9.55 3.34 18.08
N SER A 64 -9.52 3.13 19.40
CA SER A 64 -10.73 2.90 20.20
C SER A 64 -11.37 4.18 20.73
N SER A 65 -10.60 5.25 20.95
CA SER A 65 -11.09 6.53 21.52
C SER A 65 -10.89 7.75 20.62
N GLY A 66 -10.15 7.57 19.52
CA GLY A 66 -9.71 8.65 18.63
C GLY A 66 -8.43 9.36 19.08
N TYR A 67 -7.78 8.91 20.15
CA TYR A 67 -6.56 9.54 20.67
C TYR A 67 -5.43 9.55 19.63
N THR A 68 -5.17 8.40 19.00
CA THR A 68 -4.15 8.24 17.95
C THR A 68 -4.39 9.16 16.76
N SER A 69 -5.61 9.18 16.21
CA SER A 69 -5.94 10.02 15.04
C SER A 69 -5.77 11.51 15.34
N LYS A 70 -6.10 11.94 16.57
CA LYS A 70 -5.88 13.33 17.02
C LYS A 70 -4.41 13.66 17.20
N ALA A 71 -3.62 12.71 17.72
CA ALA A 71 -2.18 12.89 17.86
C ALA A 71 -1.51 13.06 16.49
N ILE A 72 -1.90 12.29 15.48
CA ILE A 72 -1.44 12.43 14.09
C ILE A 72 -1.90 13.76 13.49
N SER A 73 -3.19 14.10 13.60
CA SER A 73 -3.79 15.33 13.04
C SER A 73 -3.10 16.62 13.51
N LYS A 74 -2.51 16.61 14.71
CA LYS A 74 -1.72 17.72 15.27
C LYS A 74 -0.51 18.08 14.41
N PHE A 75 0.10 17.11 13.73
CA PHE A 75 1.27 17.28 12.87
C PHE A 75 0.93 17.68 11.43
N LYS A 76 -0.36 17.87 11.12
CA LYS A 76 -0.83 18.34 9.81
C LYS A 76 -0.22 17.59 8.62
N PRO A 77 -0.28 16.23 8.59
CA PRO A 77 0.25 15.49 7.46
C PRO A 77 -0.50 15.86 6.17
N SER A 78 0.23 15.86 5.05
CA SER A 78 -0.35 16.04 3.71
C SER A 78 -1.19 14.84 3.28
N ALA A 79 -0.84 13.63 3.75
CA ALA A 79 -1.64 12.44 3.52
C ALA A 79 -2.90 12.46 4.40
N PRO A 80 -4.08 12.08 3.86
CA PRO A 80 -5.31 11.99 4.62
C PRO A 80 -5.20 10.95 5.74
N ILE A 81 -5.86 11.20 6.88
CA ILE A 81 -5.84 10.31 8.03
C ILE A 81 -7.13 9.49 8.03
N ILE A 82 -7.04 8.19 7.78
CA ILE A 82 -8.18 7.28 7.82
C ILE A 82 -8.27 6.67 9.22
N ALA A 83 -9.28 7.06 9.99
CA ALA A 83 -9.44 6.62 11.37
C ALA A 83 -10.37 5.41 11.46
N ALA A 84 -9.78 4.21 11.48
CA ALA A 84 -10.49 2.96 11.71
C ALA A 84 -10.81 2.80 13.20
N THR A 85 -12.11 2.71 13.51
CA THR A 85 -12.60 2.53 14.88
C THR A 85 -13.80 1.60 14.88
N THR A 86 -13.97 0.83 15.95
CA THR A 86 -15.14 -0.05 16.12
C THR A 86 -16.36 0.68 16.70
N SER A 87 -16.20 1.96 17.08
CA SER A 87 -17.24 2.73 17.77
C SER A 87 -17.88 3.80 16.87
N PRO A 88 -19.20 3.69 16.57
CA PRO A 88 -19.93 4.75 15.86
C PRO A 88 -19.94 6.10 16.60
N LYS A 89 -19.73 6.10 17.93
CA LYS A 89 -19.61 7.35 18.70
C LYS A 89 -18.29 8.05 18.40
N VAL A 90 -17.22 7.29 18.23
CA VAL A 90 -15.88 7.82 17.95
C VAL A 90 -15.81 8.33 16.51
N THR A 91 -16.44 7.66 15.54
CA THR A 91 -16.51 8.16 14.17
C THR A 91 -17.09 9.58 14.13
N ARG A 92 -18.26 9.82 14.75
CA ARG A 92 -18.86 11.16 14.83
C ARG A 92 -17.96 12.20 15.51
N LYS A 93 -17.23 11.79 16.56
CA LYS A 93 -16.27 12.68 17.27
C LYS A 93 -15.09 13.06 16.38
N LEU A 94 -14.62 12.12 15.55
CA LEU A 94 -13.48 12.30 14.67
C LEU A 94 -13.83 13.06 13.39
N SER A 95 -15.11 13.08 12.97
CA SER A 95 -15.58 13.90 11.83
C SER A 95 -15.37 15.41 12.02
N LEU A 96 -15.08 15.87 13.25
CA LEU A 96 -14.74 17.26 13.57
C LEU A 96 -13.23 17.52 13.67
N VAL A 97 -12.40 16.49 13.49
CA VAL A 97 -10.94 16.58 13.60
C VAL A 97 -10.35 16.82 12.23
N TRP A 98 -9.47 17.83 12.12
CA TRP A 98 -8.84 18.22 10.87
C TRP A 98 -8.12 17.05 10.19
N GLY A 99 -8.32 16.89 8.89
CA GLY A 99 -7.65 15.86 8.07
C GLY A 99 -8.04 14.41 8.38
N VAL A 100 -9.04 14.17 9.26
CA VAL A 100 -9.45 12.83 9.68
C VAL A 100 -10.75 12.40 9.00
N TYR A 101 -10.68 11.25 8.32
CA TYR A 101 -11.80 10.56 7.67
C TYR A 101 -12.09 9.27 8.44
N PRO A 102 -13.09 9.26 9.33
CA PRO A 102 -13.37 8.09 10.15
C PRO A 102 -14.09 6.99 9.37
N VAL A 103 -13.70 5.73 9.61
CA VAL A 103 -14.35 4.53 9.07
C VAL A 103 -14.69 3.58 10.22
N LEU A 104 -15.83 2.89 10.09
CA LEU A 104 -16.24 1.89 11.07
C LEU A 104 -15.59 0.57 10.70
N SER A 105 -14.70 0.07 11.54
CA SER A 105 -14.01 -1.20 11.36
C SER A 105 -14.61 -2.30 12.24
N ARG A 106 -14.36 -3.54 11.85
CA ARG A 106 -14.78 -4.74 12.58
C ARG A 106 -13.92 -4.92 13.82
N GLU A 107 -14.49 -5.54 14.87
CA GLU A 107 -13.69 -5.95 16.02
C GLU A 107 -12.68 -7.04 15.63
N SER A 108 -11.52 -7.02 16.27
CA SER A 108 -10.39 -7.88 15.94
C SER A 108 -9.53 -8.08 17.19
N ASN A 109 -8.90 -9.23 17.31
CA ASN A 109 -8.20 -9.65 18.54
C ASN A 109 -6.68 -9.66 18.36
N THR A 110 -6.19 -9.71 17.13
CA THR A 110 -4.76 -9.68 16.81
C THR A 110 -4.37 -8.42 16.08
N THR A 111 -3.09 -8.05 16.16
CA THR A 111 -2.56 -6.87 15.46
C THR A 111 -2.74 -6.98 13.94
N ASP A 112 -2.55 -8.17 13.37
CA ASP A 112 -2.68 -8.38 11.92
C ASP A 112 -4.14 -8.31 11.47
N GLU A 113 -5.08 -8.90 12.22
CA GLU A 113 -6.52 -8.73 11.93
C GLU A 113 -6.95 -7.26 11.95
N VAL A 114 -6.40 -6.47 12.89
CA VAL A 114 -6.70 -5.04 13.00
C VAL A 114 -6.15 -4.28 11.80
N VAL A 115 -5.01 -4.68 11.27
CA VAL A 115 -4.43 -4.12 10.04
C VAL A 115 -5.37 -4.39 8.87
N ASP A 116 -5.73 -5.66 8.66
CA ASP A 116 -6.57 -6.09 7.53
C ASP A 116 -7.96 -5.43 7.61
N ALA A 117 -8.62 -5.48 8.77
CA ALA A 117 -9.95 -4.88 8.97
C ALA A 117 -9.94 -3.35 8.75
N SER A 118 -8.85 -2.67 9.11
CA SER A 118 -8.71 -1.23 8.90
C SER A 118 -8.51 -0.88 7.42
N ILE A 119 -7.76 -1.71 6.67
CA ILE A 119 -7.57 -1.55 5.22
C ILE A 119 -8.87 -1.86 4.48
N ASP A 120 -9.55 -2.96 4.81
CA ASP A 120 -10.86 -3.32 4.23
C ASP A 120 -11.85 -2.16 4.36
N SER A 121 -11.95 -1.58 5.56
CA SER A 121 -12.87 -0.47 5.84
C SER A 121 -12.52 0.80 5.05
N ALA A 122 -11.23 1.00 4.74
CA ALA A 122 -10.75 2.12 3.94
C ALA A 122 -11.05 1.91 2.44
N LEU A 123 -10.84 0.68 1.94
CA LEU A 123 -11.18 0.25 0.58
C LEU A 123 -12.69 0.37 0.31
N GLU A 124 -13.53 -0.15 1.22
CA GLU A 124 -15.00 -0.08 1.10
C GLU A 124 -15.54 1.35 0.97
N ARG A 125 -14.80 2.33 1.52
CA ARG A 125 -15.15 3.76 1.46
C ARG A 125 -14.52 4.49 0.27
N GLY A 126 -13.64 3.85 -0.48
CA GLY A 126 -12.90 4.46 -1.58
C GLY A 126 -11.90 5.51 -1.12
N TYR A 127 -11.35 5.39 0.09
CA TYR A 127 -10.31 6.29 0.59
C TYR A 127 -8.89 5.84 0.23
N VAL A 128 -8.75 4.57 -0.13
CA VAL A 128 -7.53 3.95 -0.70
C VAL A 128 -7.96 3.01 -1.80
N GLU A 129 -7.04 2.70 -2.71
CA GLU A 129 -7.24 1.77 -3.82
C GLU A 129 -6.25 0.59 -3.71
N GLU A 130 -6.55 -0.50 -4.42
CA GLU A 130 -5.59 -1.60 -4.57
C GLU A 130 -4.30 -1.06 -5.20
N GLY A 131 -3.16 -1.38 -4.60
CA GLY A 131 -1.85 -0.90 -5.00
C GLY A 131 -1.31 0.29 -4.22
N ASP A 132 -2.14 0.97 -3.43
CA ASP A 132 -1.73 2.12 -2.64
C ASP A 132 -0.72 1.75 -1.56
N LEU A 133 0.26 2.63 -1.33
CA LEU A 133 1.14 2.54 -0.17
C LEU A 133 0.54 3.33 0.99
N VAL A 134 0.32 2.69 2.13
CA VAL A 134 -0.22 3.33 3.33
C VAL A 134 0.74 3.21 4.51
N VAL A 135 0.70 4.19 5.41
CA VAL A 135 1.39 4.10 6.71
C VAL A 135 0.36 3.95 7.80
N MET A 136 0.48 2.89 8.59
CA MET A 136 -0.44 2.57 9.66
C MET A 136 0.15 2.87 11.03
N THR A 137 -0.69 3.31 11.97
CA THR A 137 -0.31 3.41 13.38
C THR A 137 -1.45 2.98 14.31
N ALA A 138 -1.08 2.43 15.45
CA ALA A 138 -2.00 1.93 16.46
C ALA A 138 -1.38 1.99 17.87
N GLY A 139 -2.23 1.83 18.88
CA GLY A 139 -1.82 1.45 20.24
C GLY A 139 -1.97 -0.05 20.44
N ILE A 140 -0.89 -0.72 20.82
CA ILE A 140 -0.88 -2.14 21.20
C ILE A 140 -0.70 -2.25 22.72
N PRO A 141 -1.50 -3.07 23.44
CA PRO A 141 -2.53 -3.98 22.92
C PRO A 141 -3.74 -3.26 22.31
N VAL A 142 -4.29 -3.82 21.23
CA VAL A 142 -5.45 -3.23 20.55
C VAL A 142 -6.66 -3.27 21.48
N GLY A 143 -7.49 -2.23 21.44
CA GLY A 143 -8.60 -2.05 22.38
C GLY A 143 -8.25 -1.23 23.61
N VAL A 144 -6.97 -1.16 23.99
CA VAL A 144 -6.49 -0.33 25.12
C VAL A 144 -6.31 1.11 24.66
N THR A 145 -6.93 2.04 25.36
CA THR A 145 -6.85 3.48 25.04
C THR A 145 -5.63 4.14 25.67
N GLY A 146 -5.08 5.16 24.99
CA GLY A 146 -4.17 6.14 25.61
C GLY A 146 -2.72 6.05 25.17
N THR A 147 -2.34 5.04 24.38
CA THR A 147 -1.00 4.93 23.82
C THR A 147 -1.04 4.79 22.30
N THR A 148 0.06 5.12 21.65
CA THR A 148 0.31 4.88 20.23
C THR A 148 1.78 4.54 20.10
N ASN A 149 2.06 3.29 19.74
CA ASN A 149 3.38 2.68 19.88
C ASN A 149 3.79 1.79 18.69
N LEU A 150 3.00 1.77 17.61
CA LEU A 150 3.31 1.00 16.39
C LEU A 150 3.28 1.89 15.15
N ILE A 151 4.21 1.62 14.22
CA ILE A 151 4.19 2.09 12.83
C ILE A 151 4.35 0.86 11.94
N LYS A 152 3.51 0.72 10.91
CA LYS A 152 3.61 -0.32 9.89
C LYS A 152 3.39 0.32 8.52
N VAL A 153 4.37 0.19 7.63
CA VAL A 153 4.18 0.53 6.21
C VAL A 153 3.57 -0.68 5.52
N HIS A 154 2.56 -0.46 4.69
CA HIS A 154 1.82 -1.54 4.06
C HIS A 154 1.39 -1.15 2.64
N THR A 155 1.54 -2.05 1.69
CA THR A 155 0.95 -1.89 0.35
C THR A 155 -0.42 -2.53 0.38
N VAL A 156 -1.46 -1.72 0.17
CA VAL A 156 -2.84 -2.17 -0.04
C VAL A 156 -2.82 -3.02 -1.31
N GLY A 157 -3.31 -4.25 -1.25
CA GLY A 157 -3.07 -5.17 -2.35
C GLY A 157 -3.38 -6.60 -1.99
N LYS A 158 -4.28 -7.25 -2.75
CA LYS A 158 -4.39 -8.71 -2.70
C LYS A 158 -3.10 -9.35 -3.22
N VAL A 159 -2.37 -10.02 -2.32
CA VAL A 159 -1.26 -10.89 -2.70
C VAL A 159 -1.84 -12.14 -3.37
N LEU A 160 -1.62 -12.27 -4.68
CA LEU A 160 -2.08 -13.41 -5.47
C LEU A 160 -1.26 -14.66 -5.17
N ALA A 161 0.06 -14.51 -5.12
CA ALA A 161 0.96 -15.63 -4.87
C ALA A 161 2.26 -15.18 -4.19
N LYS A 162 2.99 -16.15 -3.63
CA LYS A 162 4.27 -15.94 -2.94
C LYS A 162 5.29 -16.99 -3.39
N GLY A 163 6.55 -16.60 -3.43
CA GLY A 163 7.66 -17.47 -3.77
C GLY A 163 8.98 -16.93 -3.23
N VAL A 164 10.08 -17.36 -3.84
CA VAL A 164 11.42 -16.89 -3.54
C VAL A 164 11.80 -15.82 -4.55
N GLY A 165 11.92 -14.58 -4.08
CA GLY A 165 12.35 -13.46 -4.91
C GLY A 165 13.85 -13.51 -5.23
N ILE A 166 14.22 -13.14 -6.46
CA ILE A 166 15.57 -13.13 -7.01
C ILE A 166 15.83 -11.75 -7.61
N GLY A 167 16.94 -11.14 -7.21
CA GLY A 167 17.28 -9.78 -7.61
C GLY A 167 16.72 -8.75 -6.64
N LYS A 168 16.41 -7.54 -7.14
CA LYS A 168 15.88 -6.42 -6.37
C LYS A 168 14.85 -5.67 -7.21
N GLY A 169 13.98 -4.95 -6.52
CA GLY A 169 13.01 -4.06 -7.12
C GLY A 169 11.67 -4.74 -7.42
N SER A 170 10.77 -3.93 -7.93
CA SER A 170 9.40 -4.32 -8.26
C SER A 170 9.05 -3.77 -9.64
N VAL A 171 8.16 -4.46 -10.35
CA VAL A 171 7.66 -3.99 -11.64
C VAL A 171 6.24 -4.48 -11.87
N SER A 172 5.43 -3.62 -12.48
CA SER A 172 4.06 -3.93 -12.90
C SER A 172 4.03 -4.20 -14.40
N GLY A 173 3.19 -5.13 -14.83
CA GLY A 173 3.08 -5.49 -16.23
C GLY A 173 1.97 -6.51 -16.47
N THR A 174 1.75 -6.82 -17.76
CA THR A 174 0.71 -7.74 -18.19
C THR A 174 1.23 -9.18 -18.13
N VAL A 175 0.47 -10.08 -17.53
CA VAL A 175 0.80 -11.50 -17.46
C VAL A 175 0.78 -12.13 -18.87
N CYS A 176 1.87 -12.79 -19.23
CA CYS A 176 1.94 -13.68 -20.38
C CYS A 176 2.34 -15.08 -19.91
N ILE A 177 1.37 -16.00 -19.91
CA ILE A 177 1.57 -17.40 -19.51
C ILE A 177 2.07 -18.22 -20.70
N GLY A 178 3.19 -18.93 -20.55
CA GLY A 178 3.66 -19.91 -21.52
C GLY A 178 4.90 -20.66 -21.05
N SER A 179 4.90 -22.00 -21.20
CA SER A 179 6.01 -22.87 -20.77
C SER A 179 6.88 -23.38 -21.90
N SER A 180 6.62 -22.95 -23.13
CA SER A 180 7.40 -23.30 -24.32
C SER A 180 7.55 -22.09 -25.25
N SER A 181 8.61 -22.10 -26.07
CA SER A 181 8.83 -21.02 -27.06
C SER A 181 7.71 -20.91 -28.09
N GLU A 182 6.96 -22.00 -28.34
CA GLU A 182 5.83 -22.04 -29.27
C GLU A 182 4.59 -21.36 -28.67
N GLU A 183 4.31 -21.56 -27.38
CA GLU A 183 3.20 -20.90 -26.66
C GLU A 183 3.39 -19.39 -26.54
N LEU A 184 4.63 -18.94 -26.35
CA LEU A 184 4.95 -17.51 -26.23
C LEU A 184 4.92 -16.80 -27.58
N LYS A 185 5.15 -17.54 -28.68
CA LYS A 185 5.28 -16.96 -30.01
C LYS A 185 3.97 -16.34 -30.48
N GLY A 186 4.00 -15.04 -30.76
CA GLY A 186 2.83 -14.27 -31.22
C GLY A 186 1.91 -13.78 -30.10
N LYS A 187 2.12 -14.24 -28.87
CA LYS A 187 1.36 -13.84 -27.69
C LYS A 187 2.13 -12.82 -26.84
N PHE A 188 3.41 -13.10 -26.61
CA PHE A 188 4.29 -12.29 -25.76
C PHE A 188 4.65 -10.95 -26.41
N LYS A 189 4.57 -9.88 -25.63
CA LYS A 189 5.03 -8.53 -26.00
C LYS A 189 6.15 -8.08 -25.09
N GLU A 190 7.02 -7.22 -25.62
CA GLU A 190 8.09 -6.62 -24.81
C GLU A 190 7.49 -5.81 -23.66
N GLY A 191 8.01 -6.03 -22.45
CA GLY A 191 7.47 -5.46 -21.21
C GLY A 191 6.41 -6.32 -20.51
N ASP A 192 6.00 -7.46 -21.07
CA ASP A 192 5.12 -8.40 -20.36
C ASP A 192 5.85 -9.10 -19.21
N ILE A 193 5.08 -9.63 -18.27
CA ILE A 193 5.55 -10.48 -17.18
C ILE A 193 5.43 -11.93 -17.64
N LEU A 194 6.57 -12.59 -17.81
CA LEU A 194 6.62 -13.99 -18.22
C LEU A 194 6.26 -14.89 -17.04
N VAL A 195 5.17 -15.63 -17.15
CA VAL A 195 4.74 -16.64 -16.16
C VAL A 195 4.87 -18.03 -16.78
N SER A 196 5.60 -18.93 -16.12
CA SER A 196 5.85 -20.27 -16.65
C SER A 196 5.97 -21.33 -15.56
N GLN A 197 5.77 -22.61 -15.90
CA GLN A 197 6.03 -23.71 -14.98
C GLN A 197 7.54 -23.93 -14.80
N PHE A 198 8.28 -23.87 -15.91
CA PHE A 198 9.73 -24.02 -15.98
C PHE A 198 10.29 -23.14 -17.11
N THR A 199 11.61 -22.94 -17.13
CA THR A 199 12.26 -22.18 -18.22
C THR A 199 13.37 -22.99 -18.85
N ASP A 200 13.56 -22.86 -20.16
CA ASP A 200 14.65 -23.47 -20.89
C ASP A 200 15.43 -22.45 -21.73
N LYS A 201 16.47 -22.94 -22.43
CA LYS A 201 17.36 -22.12 -23.26
C LYS A 201 16.67 -21.43 -24.45
N TYR A 202 15.51 -21.92 -24.90
CA TYR A 202 14.78 -21.36 -26.03
C TYR A 202 13.91 -20.17 -25.61
N MET A 203 13.69 -20.00 -24.31
CA MET A 203 12.89 -18.89 -23.76
C MET A 203 13.73 -17.64 -23.44
N VAL A 204 15.06 -17.71 -23.56
CA VAL A 204 15.97 -16.62 -23.15
C VAL A 204 15.66 -15.29 -23.84
N GLU A 205 15.30 -15.32 -25.13
CA GLU A 205 14.91 -14.12 -25.88
C GLU A 205 13.68 -13.42 -25.26
N TYR A 206 12.70 -14.19 -24.80
CA TYR A 206 11.50 -13.65 -24.15
C TYR A 206 11.81 -13.17 -22.73
N MET A 207 12.67 -13.88 -22.00
CA MET A 207 13.11 -13.50 -20.66
C MET A 207 13.87 -12.16 -20.66
N GLU A 208 14.68 -11.91 -21.69
CA GLU A 208 15.37 -10.62 -21.87
C GLU A 208 14.38 -9.47 -22.12
N LYS A 209 13.36 -9.71 -22.94
CA LYS A 209 12.30 -8.75 -23.28
C LYS A 209 11.24 -8.56 -22.18
N ALA A 210 11.16 -9.48 -21.22
CA ALA A 210 10.20 -9.41 -20.13
C ALA A 210 10.50 -8.26 -19.18
N ALA A 211 9.46 -7.70 -18.56
CA ALA A 211 9.60 -6.80 -17.44
C ALA A 211 10.00 -7.57 -16.17
N ALA A 212 9.35 -8.71 -15.91
CA ALA A 212 9.64 -9.62 -14.80
C ALA A 212 9.39 -11.08 -15.19
N ILE A 213 9.90 -11.99 -14.38
CA ILE A 213 9.80 -13.44 -14.60
C ILE A 213 9.21 -14.10 -13.35
N VAL A 214 8.19 -14.93 -13.53
CA VAL A 214 7.56 -15.72 -12.48
C VAL A 214 7.58 -17.19 -12.89
N VAL A 215 8.11 -18.06 -12.03
CA VAL A 215 8.13 -19.50 -12.30
C VAL A 215 7.65 -20.35 -11.14
N GLU A 216 6.89 -21.40 -11.47
CA GLU A 216 6.40 -22.37 -10.47
C GLU A 216 7.54 -23.23 -9.91
N GLN A 217 8.35 -23.79 -10.80
CA GLN A 217 9.46 -24.67 -10.43
C GLN A 217 10.77 -23.91 -10.48
N GLY A 218 11.54 -24.00 -9.40
CA GLY A 218 12.85 -23.40 -9.33
C GLY A 218 13.29 -23.12 -7.91
N GLY A 219 14.53 -22.67 -7.80
CA GLY A 219 15.14 -22.21 -6.56
C GLY A 219 16.18 -21.14 -6.88
N LEU A 220 16.95 -20.74 -5.87
CA LEU A 220 17.93 -19.65 -5.95
C LEU A 220 18.95 -19.81 -7.09
N THR A 221 19.24 -21.04 -7.51
CA THR A 221 20.22 -21.37 -8.56
C THR A 221 19.59 -21.95 -9.82
N SER A 222 18.26 -21.84 -9.96
CA SER A 222 17.55 -22.31 -11.15
C SER A 222 17.88 -21.47 -12.39
N HIS A 223 17.57 -22.01 -13.57
CA HIS A 223 17.73 -21.30 -14.85
C HIS A 223 17.04 -19.93 -14.82
N ALA A 224 15.78 -19.87 -14.37
CA ALA A 224 15.03 -18.62 -14.24
C ALA A 224 15.69 -17.61 -13.30
N ALA A 225 16.23 -18.08 -12.17
CA ALA A 225 16.91 -17.21 -11.20
C ALA A 225 18.20 -16.62 -11.79
N ILE A 226 19.04 -17.44 -12.44
CA ILE A 226 20.31 -17.01 -13.01
C ILE A 226 20.08 -16.04 -14.18
N VAL A 227 19.18 -16.38 -15.09
CA VAL A 227 18.88 -15.55 -16.26
C VAL A 227 18.22 -14.24 -15.83
N GLY A 228 17.24 -14.29 -14.93
CA GLY A 228 16.61 -13.09 -14.38
C GLY A 228 17.61 -12.14 -13.73
N LEU A 229 18.53 -12.67 -12.92
CA LEU A 229 19.59 -11.89 -12.30
C LEU A 229 20.53 -11.27 -13.33
N ASN A 230 20.96 -12.02 -14.34
CA ASN A 230 21.88 -11.55 -15.39
C ASN A 230 21.28 -10.39 -16.21
N TYR A 231 19.98 -10.47 -16.52
CA TYR A 231 19.26 -9.43 -17.25
C TYR A 231 18.65 -8.36 -16.33
N HIS A 232 18.96 -8.39 -15.03
CA HIS A 232 18.47 -7.42 -14.04
C HIS A 232 16.95 -7.31 -14.01
N LYS A 233 16.26 -8.44 -14.23
CA LYS A 233 14.79 -8.53 -14.19
C LYS A 233 14.36 -9.00 -12.80
N PRO A 234 13.38 -8.34 -12.18
CA PRO A 234 12.72 -8.86 -10.99
C PRO A 234 12.17 -10.25 -11.28
N THR A 235 12.60 -11.25 -10.50
CA THR A 235 12.20 -12.64 -10.71
C THR A 235 11.67 -13.24 -9.42
N VAL A 236 10.58 -14.01 -9.49
CA VAL A 236 10.08 -14.80 -8.35
C VAL A 236 9.96 -16.26 -8.78
N VAL A 237 10.69 -17.14 -8.11
CA VAL A 237 10.72 -18.58 -8.39
C VAL A 237 10.03 -19.37 -7.28
N GLY A 238 9.61 -20.61 -7.57
CA GLY A 238 8.98 -21.45 -6.55
C GLY A 238 7.56 -20.99 -6.18
N VAL A 239 6.88 -20.31 -7.11
CA VAL A 239 5.52 -19.81 -6.89
C VAL A 239 4.54 -20.94 -7.12
N LYS A 240 4.02 -21.54 -6.04
CA LYS A 240 3.10 -22.67 -6.15
C LYS A 240 1.86 -22.30 -6.98
N ASP A 241 1.53 -23.16 -7.94
CA ASP A 241 0.34 -23.06 -8.80
C ASP A 241 0.21 -21.70 -9.53
N ALA A 242 1.33 -21.03 -9.85
CA ALA A 242 1.32 -19.73 -10.50
C ALA A 242 0.49 -19.69 -11.78
N ILE A 243 0.51 -20.75 -12.59
CA ILE A 243 -0.26 -20.84 -13.84
C ILE A 243 -1.76 -20.95 -13.57
N SER A 244 -2.15 -21.51 -12.42
CA SER A 244 -3.56 -21.68 -12.05
C SER A 244 -4.12 -20.46 -11.31
N VAL A 245 -3.26 -19.72 -10.61
CA VAL A 245 -3.64 -18.56 -9.80
C VAL A 245 -3.65 -17.26 -10.61
N LEU A 246 -2.77 -17.14 -11.60
CA LEU A 246 -2.64 -15.95 -12.44
C LEU A 246 -3.41 -16.14 -13.74
N GLU A 247 -4.04 -15.07 -14.21
CA GLU A 247 -4.76 -15.07 -15.48
C GLU A 247 -3.96 -14.38 -16.58
N ASP A 248 -4.00 -14.95 -17.77
CA ASP A 248 -3.34 -14.38 -18.92
C ASP A 248 -3.96 -13.04 -19.34
N GLY A 249 -3.12 -12.02 -19.56
CA GLY A 249 -3.59 -10.66 -19.82
C GLY A 249 -3.96 -9.85 -18.57
N GLU A 250 -3.91 -10.43 -17.36
CA GLU A 250 -4.11 -9.69 -16.11
C GLU A 250 -2.89 -8.79 -15.81
N THR A 251 -3.12 -7.58 -15.31
CA THR A 251 -2.05 -6.73 -14.81
C THR A 251 -1.68 -7.15 -13.38
N ILE A 252 -0.40 -7.41 -13.14
CA ILE A 252 0.13 -7.76 -11.82
C ILE A 252 1.37 -6.94 -11.50
N THR A 253 1.75 -6.92 -10.23
CA THR A 253 3.02 -6.38 -9.76
C THR A 253 3.86 -7.46 -9.12
N VAL A 254 5.08 -7.63 -9.61
CA VAL A 254 6.05 -8.61 -9.10
C VAL A 254 7.06 -7.88 -8.22
N ASP A 255 7.15 -8.27 -6.96
CA ASP A 255 8.14 -7.80 -5.99
C ASP A 255 9.19 -8.90 -5.75
N ALA A 256 10.39 -8.70 -6.32
CA ALA A 256 11.51 -9.61 -6.16
C ALA A 256 12.19 -9.48 -4.80
N THR A 257 12.03 -8.37 -4.07
CA THR A 257 12.63 -8.21 -2.74
C THR A 257 11.82 -8.98 -1.69
N GLY A 258 10.49 -8.85 -1.73
CA GLY A 258 9.59 -9.54 -0.81
C GLY A 258 9.14 -10.94 -1.27
N GLY A 259 9.40 -11.30 -2.54
CA GLY A 259 8.98 -12.57 -3.12
C GLY A 259 7.45 -12.69 -3.23
N ARG A 260 6.77 -11.59 -3.58
CA ARG A 260 5.31 -11.48 -3.60
C ARG A 260 4.82 -11.01 -4.97
N ILE A 261 3.62 -11.47 -5.32
CA ILE A 261 2.91 -11.06 -6.52
C ILE A 261 1.60 -10.44 -6.09
N TYR A 262 1.38 -9.19 -6.49
CA TYR A 262 0.20 -8.41 -6.16
C TYR A 262 -0.71 -8.29 -7.39
N LYS A 263 -2.01 -8.24 -7.15
CA LYS A 263 -2.98 -7.93 -8.20
C LYS A 263 -2.89 -6.44 -8.58
N GLY A 264 -2.94 -6.14 -9.87
CA GLY A 264 -2.89 -4.77 -10.39
C GLY A 264 -1.52 -4.12 -10.27
N GLU A 265 -1.50 -2.80 -10.43
CA GLU A 265 -0.32 -1.97 -10.20
C GLU A 265 -0.18 -1.66 -8.71
N ALA A 266 0.95 -2.03 -8.09
CA ALA A 266 1.17 -1.86 -6.67
C ALA A 266 2.47 -1.12 -6.39
N ARG A 267 2.41 -0.14 -5.47
CA ARG A 267 3.61 0.55 -5.00
C ARG A 267 4.30 -0.30 -3.94
N VAL A 268 5.34 -1.01 -4.37
CA VAL A 268 6.20 -1.83 -3.51
C VAL A 268 7.62 -1.29 -3.58
N LEU A 269 8.18 -0.92 -2.43
CA LEU A 269 9.51 -0.32 -2.28
C LEU A 269 10.60 -1.37 -2.05
#